data_AF-A0A929QTH6-F1
#
_entry.id   AF-A0A929QTH6-F1
#
_cell.length_a   1.000
_cell.length_b   1.000
_cell.length_c   1.000
_cell.angle_alpha   90.00
_cell.angle_beta   90.00
_cell.angle_gamma   90.00
#
_symmetry.space_group_name_H-M   'P 1'
#
loop_
_entity.id
_entity.type
_entity.pdbx_description
1 polymer ?
#
loop_
_entity_poly.entity_id
_entity_poly.type
_entity_poly.pdbx_seq_one_letter_code
_entity_poly.pdbx_strand_id
1 'polypeptide(L)'
;LEAERSQVQNLQTVLTGQDLAQVFALFQQVSFDRWPSGKKAEEDKELLEQVKALRDQAKEQIERVLQLMVLDYDTTVYVEEQAGASIQDLAHLTLEFRQALWQAKVEQNCIDYNDLEHLTLDILAPYDADLGQRQPSEAALYYQDLFREVLVDEYQDINDIQATILSFLSRERRQDLSGNLFMVGDVKQSIYGFRMAEPSLFLAKYQAYQEGKGGHLIVLDANYRSRDEILQFTNFVFQRLMDPGFGEMQYGAMESLKTGNHSFLPAPPDPEFDIEFLLYESSAADEGELEDQDLDLDQGVETSLEAEAWLIGRDIQARVQAGWQIYDKELGQQRPVTYQDFVILSSTRHPFQPVKQVFEQLGIPLLSQNVENYFQRQEIRLMLALLKLIDNPHQDIPL
;
A
#
# COMPACT_ATOMS: atom_id res chain seq x y z
N LEU A 1 -31.43 -26.27 -4.89
CA LEU A 1 -32.06 -24.93 -4.74
C LEU A 1 -33.10 -24.88 -3.62
N GLU A 2 -34.19 -25.66 -3.60
CA GLU A 2 -35.17 -25.55 -2.49
C GLU A 2 -34.59 -25.95 -1.12
N ALA A 3 -33.79 -27.02 -1.05
CA ALA A 3 -33.10 -27.42 0.17
C ALA A 3 -32.12 -26.33 0.66
N GLU A 4 -31.32 -25.78 -0.24
CA GLU A 4 -30.37 -24.69 0.04
C GLU A 4 -31.09 -23.41 0.47
N ARG A 5 -32.22 -23.08 -0.17
CA ARG A 5 -33.06 -21.94 0.24
C ARG A 5 -33.59 -22.12 1.65
N SER A 6 -34.02 -23.33 2.01
CA SER A 6 -34.47 -23.67 3.36
C SER A 6 -33.32 -23.53 4.38
N GLN A 7 -32.11 -24.01 4.04
CA GLN A 7 -30.92 -23.81 4.87
C GLN A 7 -30.63 -22.32 5.11
N VAL A 8 -30.61 -21.50 4.06
CA VAL A 8 -30.35 -20.05 4.16
C VAL A 8 -31.45 -19.34 4.98
N GLN A 9 -32.72 -19.72 4.82
CA GLN A 9 -33.82 -19.17 5.62
C GLN A 9 -33.70 -19.54 7.11
N ASN A 10 -33.25 -20.75 7.41
CA ASN A 10 -32.98 -21.16 8.80
C ASN A 10 -31.81 -20.37 9.39
N LEU A 11 -30.71 -20.18 8.65
CA LEU A 11 -29.59 -19.33 9.06
C LEU A 11 -30.07 -17.90 9.36
N GLN A 12 -30.85 -17.30 8.47
CA GLN A 12 -31.40 -15.96 8.66
C GLN A 12 -32.28 -15.87 9.92
N THR A 13 -33.10 -16.89 10.17
CA THR A 13 -33.98 -16.95 11.35
C THR A 13 -33.15 -16.98 12.64
N VAL A 14 -32.13 -17.82 12.70
CA VAL A 14 -31.27 -17.95 13.88
C VAL A 14 -30.38 -16.73 14.09
N LEU A 15 -29.85 -16.14 13.02
CA LEU A 15 -29.13 -14.85 13.08
C LEU A 15 -30.01 -13.74 13.66
N THR A 16 -31.29 -13.69 13.27
CA THR A 16 -32.25 -12.71 13.80
C THR A 16 -32.61 -13.00 15.27
N GLY A 17 -32.57 -14.27 15.66
CA GLY A 17 -32.80 -14.72 17.05
C GLY A 17 -31.65 -14.42 18.01
N GLN A 18 -30.48 -13.96 17.52
CA GLN A 18 -29.29 -13.62 18.31
C GLN A 18 -28.77 -14.76 19.21
N ASP A 19 -29.03 -16.02 18.84
CA ASP A 19 -28.49 -17.20 19.53
C ASP A 19 -27.21 -17.67 18.84
N LEU A 20 -26.06 -17.17 19.32
CA LEU A 20 -24.74 -17.47 18.76
C LEU A 20 -24.40 -18.96 18.78
N ALA A 21 -24.85 -19.72 19.78
CA ALA A 21 -24.59 -21.16 19.84
C ALA A 21 -25.30 -21.90 18.70
N GLN A 22 -26.56 -21.54 18.44
CA GLN A 22 -27.30 -22.08 17.31
C GLN A 22 -26.76 -21.59 15.97
N VAL A 23 -26.28 -20.34 15.87
CA VAL A 23 -25.59 -19.84 14.68
C VAL A 23 -24.39 -20.74 14.39
N PHE A 24 -23.55 -21.00 15.38
CA PHE A 24 -22.38 -21.87 15.23
C PHE A 24 -22.73 -23.27 14.77
N ALA A 25 -23.70 -23.91 15.44
CA ALA A 25 -24.13 -25.25 15.09
C ALA A 25 -24.70 -25.34 13.67
N LEU A 26 -25.48 -24.33 13.24
CA LEU A 26 -26.10 -24.35 11.91
C LEU A 26 -25.11 -24.03 10.80
N PHE A 27 -24.27 -23.01 10.97
CA PHE A 27 -23.28 -22.63 9.95
C PHE A 27 -22.34 -23.80 9.65
N GLN A 28 -21.84 -24.50 10.67
CA GLN A 28 -20.97 -25.67 10.51
C GLN A 28 -21.63 -26.86 9.79
N GLN A 29 -22.96 -26.91 9.74
CA GLN A 29 -23.73 -27.95 9.04
C GLN A 29 -24.13 -27.56 7.61
N VAL A 30 -23.87 -26.31 7.20
CA VAL A 30 -24.19 -25.86 5.84
C VAL A 30 -23.33 -26.61 4.85
N SER A 31 -23.98 -27.20 3.85
CA SER A 31 -23.33 -27.91 2.77
C SER A 31 -24.04 -27.60 1.46
N PHE A 32 -23.25 -27.48 0.40
CA PHE A 32 -23.73 -27.16 -0.94
C PHE A 32 -23.51 -28.34 -1.85
N ASP A 33 -24.60 -28.90 -2.39
CA ASP A 33 -24.52 -30.01 -3.33
C ASP A 33 -23.84 -29.58 -4.65
N ARG A 34 -23.35 -30.56 -5.41
CA ARG A 34 -22.78 -30.28 -6.73
C ARG A 34 -23.87 -29.77 -7.69
N TRP A 35 -23.57 -28.70 -8.42
CA TRP A 35 -24.48 -28.19 -9.44
C TRP A 35 -24.78 -29.26 -10.51
N PRO A 36 -26.06 -29.56 -10.80
CA PRO A 36 -26.42 -30.68 -11.67
C PRO A 36 -26.02 -30.43 -13.13
N SER A 37 -25.32 -31.39 -13.74
CA SER A 37 -24.99 -31.40 -15.16
C SER A 37 -26.05 -32.15 -15.97
N GLY A 38 -26.86 -31.45 -16.77
CA GLY A 38 -27.86 -32.08 -17.64
C GLY A 38 -28.02 -31.35 -18.97
N LYS A 39 -28.36 -32.09 -20.04
CA LYS A 39 -28.75 -31.51 -21.34
C LYS A 39 -30.09 -30.78 -21.16
N LYS A 40 -30.08 -29.46 -21.33
CA LYS A 40 -31.27 -28.60 -21.19
C LYS A 40 -31.43 -27.72 -22.44
N ALA A 41 -32.64 -27.24 -22.68
CA ALA A 41 -32.99 -26.43 -23.84
C ALA A 41 -32.12 -25.17 -23.92
N GLU A 42 -31.73 -24.76 -25.14
CA GLU A 42 -30.87 -23.58 -25.38
C GLU A 42 -31.46 -22.28 -24.78
N GLU A 43 -32.78 -22.20 -24.70
CA GLU A 43 -33.55 -21.04 -24.22
C GLU A 43 -33.37 -20.75 -22.72
N ASP A 44 -33.00 -21.75 -21.90
CA ASP A 44 -32.84 -21.60 -20.45
C ASP A 44 -31.38 -21.39 -20.01
N LYS A 45 -30.43 -21.40 -20.94
CA LYS A 45 -29.00 -21.44 -20.62
C LYS A 45 -28.52 -20.17 -19.89
N GLU A 46 -28.92 -19.01 -20.38
CA GLU A 46 -28.53 -17.70 -19.81
C GLU A 46 -29.09 -17.52 -18.39
N LEU A 47 -30.37 -17.86 -18.18
CA LEU A 47 -31.00 -17.82 -16.86
C LEU A 47 -30.31 -18.77 -15.87
N LEU A 48 -29.95 -19.98 -16.31
CA LEU A 48 -29.25 -20.95 -15.47
C LEU A 48 -27.84 -20.49 -15.09
N GLU A 49 -27.13 -19.79 -15.98
CA GLU A 49 -25.83 -19.18 -15.68
C GLU A 49 -25.96 -18.05 -14.64
N GLN A 50 -26.96 -17.19 -14.77
CA GLN A 50 -27.25 -16.14 -13.78
C GLN A 50 -27.59 -16.72 -12.39
N VAL A 51 -28.45 -17.75 -12.33
CA VAL A 51 -28.80 -18.42 -11.07
C VAL A 51 -27.58 -19.10 -10.45
N LYS A 52 -26.75 -19.74 -11.26
CA LYS A 52 -25.51 -20.37 -10.79
C LYS A 52 -24.55 -19.32 -10.21
N ALA A 53 -24.36 -18.19 -10.89
CA ALA A 53 -23.50 -17.11 -10.40
C ALA A 53 -23.97 -16.57 -9.04
N LEU A 54 -25.27 -16.30 -8.89
CA LEU A 54 -25.85 -15.86 -7.61
C LEU A 54 -25.70 -16.91 -6.50
N ARG A 55 -25.88 -18.20 -6.83
CA ARG A 55 -25.66 -19.30 -5.87
C ARG A 55 -24.20 -19.39 -5.43
N ASP A 56 -23.27 -19.30 -6.37
CA ASP A 56 -21.84 -19.39 -6.10
C ASP A 56 -21.39 -18.19 -5.24
N GLN A 57 -21.92 -16.98 -5.50
CA GLN A 57 -21.71 -15.80 -4.66
C GLN A 57 -22.24 -16.00 -3.22
N ALA A 58 -23.46 -16.50 -3.06
CA ALA A 58 -24.04 -16.76 -1.74
C ALA A 58 -23.27 -17.84 -0.97
N LYS A 59 -22.82 -18.88 -1.68
CA LYS A 59 -21.96 -19.93 -1.14
C LYS A 59 -20.63 -19.36 -0.64
N GLU A 60 -19.97 -18.52 -1.43
CA GLU A 60 -18.71 -17.89 -1.06
C GLU A 60 -18.87 -17.01 0.19
N GLN A 61 -19.96 -16.26 0.30
CA GLN A 61 -20.26 -15.47 1.50
C GLN A 61 -20.39 -16.33 2.75
N ILE A 62 -21.05 -17.49 2.66
CA ILE A 62 -21.19 -18.42 3.79
C ILE A 62 -19.84 -19.08 4.13
N GLU A 63 -19.06 -19.46 3.13
CA GLU A 63 -17.70 -20.01 3.32
C GLU A 63 -16.76 -19.01 4.02
N ARG A 64 -16.85 -17.71 3.69
CA ARG A 64 -16.10 -16.65 4.38
C ARG A 64 -16.49 -16.54 5.86
N VAL A 65 -17.77 -16.65 6.19
CA VAL A 65 -18.22 -16.64 7.60
C VAL A 65 -17.71 -17.88 8.34
N LEU A 66 -17.75 -19.04 7.71
CA LEU A 66 -17.21 -20.28 8.27
C LEU A 66 -15.70 -20.20 8.58
N GLN A 67 -14.93 -19.46 7.80
CA GLN A 67 -13.50 -19.22 8.08
C GLN A 67 -13.26 -18.41 9.37
N LEU A 68 -14.24 -17.60 9.80
CA LEU A 68 -14.17 -16.89 11.09
C LEU A 68 -14.49 -17.82 12.28
N MET A 69 -15.03 -19.01 12.00
CA MET A 69 -15.57 -19.95 12.99
C MET A 69 -14.70 -21.20 13.07
N VAL A 70 -13.39 -20.97 13.29
CA VAL A 70 -12.35 -22.02 13.28
C VAL A 70 -12.58 -23.06 14.40
N LEU A 71 -13.17 -22.63 15.51
CA LEU A 71 -13.48 -23.46 16.67
C LEU A 71 -15.00 -23.62 16.80
N ASP A 72 -15.45 -24.67 17.49
CA ASP A 72 -16.85 -24.78 17.91
C ASP A 72 -17.20 -23.69 18.94
N TYR A 73 -18.49 -23.50 19.17
CA TYR A 73 -18.98 -22.42 20.04
C TYR A 73 -18.44 -22.53 21.47
N ASP A 74 -18.50 -23.73 22.07
CA ASP A 74 -18.10 -23.93 23.46
C ASP A 74 -16.59 -23.70 23.64
N THR A 75 -15.79 -24.18 22.68
CA THR A 75 -14.34 -23.93 22.68
C THR A 75 -14.01 -22.44 22.46
N THR A 76 -14.73 -21.76 21.57
CA THR A 76 -14.55 -20.32 21.32
C THR A 76 -14.83 -19.51 22.59
N VAL A 77 -15.98 -19.75 23.23
CA VAL A 77 -16.36 -19.09 24.48
C VAL A 77 -15.33 -19.36 25.57
N TYR A 78 -14.87 -20.60 25.72
CA TYR A 78 -13.84 -20.94 26.69
C TYR A 78 -12.54 -20.16 26.46
N VAL A 79 -12.05 -20.12 25.22
CA VAL A 79 -10.81 -19.38 24.87
C VAL A 79 -10.98 -17.88 25.10
N GLU A 80 -12.11 -17.31 24.69
CA GLU A 80 -12.43 -15.89 24.90
C GLU A 80 -12.54 -15.55 26.39
N GLU A 81 -13.13 -16.43 27.21
CA GLU A 81 -13.19 -16.25 28.66
C GLU A 81 -11.79 -16.28 29.29
N GLN A 82 -10.90 -17.19 28.85
CA GLN A 82 -9.53 -17.25 29.36
C GLN A 82 -8.69 -16.04 28.90
N ALA A 83 -8.88 -15.57 27.67
CA ALA A 83 -8.16 -14.43 27.10
C ALA A 83 -8.74 -13.07 27.53
N GLY A 84 -10.02 -13.03 27.91
CA GLY A 84 -10.78 -11.81 28.15
C GLY A 84 -10.17 -10.94 29.24
N ALA A 85 -9.72 -11.53 30.33
CA ALA A 85 -9.03 -10.79 31.41
C ALA A 85 -7.74 -10.12 30.89
N SER A 86 -6.90 -10.86 30.18
CA SER A 86 -5.65 -10.33 29.60
C SER A 86 -5.90 -9.23 28.55
N ILE A 87 -6.94 -9.36 27.72
CA ILE A 87 -7.32 -8.36 26.74
C ILE A 87 -7.84 -7.09 27.44
N GLN A 88 -8.64 -7.23 28.49
CA GLN A 88 -9.12 -6.11 29.30
C GLN A 88 -7.95 -5.40 29.98
N ASP A 89 -7.02 -6.15 30.58
CA ASP A 89 -5.81 -5.59 31.20
C ASP A 89 -4.95 -4.83 30.17
N LEU A 90 -4.76 -5.40 28.98
CA LEU A 90 -4.04 -4.74 27.88
C LEU A 90 -4.75 -3.45 27.42
N ALA A 91 -6.08 -3.47 27.31
CA ALA A 91 -6.87 -2.30 26.95
C ALA A 91 -6.75 -1.20 28.02
N HIS A 92 -6.86 -1.57 29.30
CA HIS A 92 -6.67 -0.65 30.42
C HIS A 92 -5.26 -0.05 30.43
N LEU A 93 -4.22 -0.89 30.31
CA LEU A 93 -2.82 -0.43 30.25
C LEU A 93 -2.60 0.53 29.08
N THR A 94 -3.17 0.23 27.91
CA THR A 94 -3.04 1.08 26.71
C THR A 94 -3.70 2.45 26.94
N LEU A 95 -4.86 2.49 27.58
CA LEU A 95 -5.55 3.74 27.91
C LEU A 95 -4.78 4.57 28.94
N GLU A 96 -4.26 3.93 29.99
CA GLU A 96 -3.42 4.59 31.00
C GLU A 96 -2.13 5.15 30.38
N PHE A 97 -1.45 4.34 29.55
CA PHE A 97 -0.27 4.77 28.81
C PHE A 97 -0.57 5.98 27.91
N ARG A 98 -1.67 5.95 27.15
CA ARG A 98 -2.07 7.06 26.29
C ARG A 98 -2.29 8.35 27.10
N GLN A 99 -2.93 8.24 28.26
CA GLN A 99 -3.15 9.39 29.14
C GLN A 99 -1.84 9.93 29.73
N ALA A 100 -0.96 9.05 30.22
CA ALA A 100 0.34 9.44 30.75
C ALA A 100 1.23 10.10 29.68
N LEU A 101 1.25 9.53 28.47
CA LEU A 101 1.96 10.09 27.33
C LEU A 101 1.43 11.49 26.96
N TRP A 102 0.11 11.67 26.92
CA TRP A 102 -0.50 12.98 26.67
C TRP A 102 -0.10 14.01 27.74
N GLN A 103 -0.13 13.65 29.02
CA GLN A 103 0.30 14.57 30.10
C GLN A 103 1.77 14.96 29.94
N ALA A 104 2.66 14.01 29.65
CA ALA A 104 4.07 14.30 29.42
C ALA A 104 4.28 15.25 28.21
N LYS A 105 3.52 15.06 27.13
CA LYS A 105 3.54 15.95 25.95
C LYS A 105 3.08 17.37 26.30
N VAL A 106 1.99 17.49 27.04
CA VAL A 106 1.46 18.79 27.49
C VAL A 106 2.44 19.51 28.41
N GLU A 107 3.07 18.82 29.37
CA GLU A 107 4.08 19.42 30.26
C GLU A 107 5.27 20.00 29.48
N GLN A 108 5.62 19.38 28.35
CA GLN A 108 6.69 19.83 27.45
C GLN A 108 6.22 20.82 26.38
N ASN A 109 4.91 21.14 26.31
CA ASN A 109 4.29 21.92 25.24
C ASN A 109 4.60 21.39 23.84
N CYS A 110 4.58 20.06 23.68
CA CYS A 110 4.80 19.40 22.40
C CYS A 110 3.59 18.56 21.99
N ILE A 111 3.52 18.29 20.69
CA ILE A 111 2.58 17.37 20.06
C ILE A 111 3.34 16.58 19.00
N ASP A 112 2.89 15.36 18.73
CA ASP A 112 3.44 14.51 17.67
C ASP A 112 2.66 14.64 16.36
N TYR A 113 3.07 13.92 15.33
CA TYR A 113 2.41 13.95 14.02
C TYR A 113 0.99 13.37 14.06
N ASN A 114 0.72 12.40 14.92
CA ASN A 114 -0.62 11.81 15.03
C ASN A 114 -1.55 12.76 15.78
N ASP A 115 -1.04 13.44 16.83
CA ASP A 115 -1.78 14.48 17.54
C ASP A 115 -2.22 15.59 16.59
N LEU A 116 -1.38 15.98 15.62
CA LEU A 116 -1.77 17.00 14.63
C LEU A 116 -3.06 16.59 13.91
N GLU A 117 -3.18 15.34 13.47
CA GLU A 117 -4.38 14.84 12.79
C GLU A 117 -5.58 14.78 13.76
N HIS A 118 -5.40 14.15 14.92
CA HIS A 118 -6.49 13.97 15.88
C HIS A 118 -7.00 15.29 16.45
N LEU A 119 -6.11 16.20 16.85
CA LEU A 119 -6.50 17.51 17.38
C LEU A 119 -7.13 18.38 16.30
N THR A 120 -6.63 18.32 15.05
CA THR A 120 -7.28 19.02 13.93
C THR A 120 -8.70 18.50 13.73
N LEU A 121 -8.90 17.18 13.75
CA LEU A 121 -10.23 16.59 13.65
C LEU A 121 -11.13 16.98 14.83
N ASP A 122 -10.61 17.01 16.06
CA ASP A 122 -11.38 17.40 17.24
C ASP A 122 -11.76 18.89 17.23
N ILE A 123 -10.91 19.76 16.68
CA ILE A 123 -11.21 21.19 16.47
C ILE A 123 -12.29 21.37 15.41
N LEU A 124 -12.18 20.68 14.28
CA LEU A 124 -13.11 20.81 13.15
C LEU A 124 -14.45 20.15 13.43
N ALA A 125 -14.41 19.00 14.11
CA ALA A 125 -15.58 18.16 14.28
C ALA A 125 -15.50 17.40 15.61
N PRO A 126 -15.75 18.07 16.75
CA PRO A 126 -15.72 17.43 18.05
C PRO A 126 -16.71 16.25 18.10
N TYR A 127 -16.31 15.20 18.80
CA TYR A 127 -17.15 14.02 18.98
C TYR A 127 -18.24 14.28 20.01
N ASP A 128 -19.50 14.09 19.61
CA ASP A 128 -20.66 14.14 20.49
C ASP A 128 -21.00 12.72 20.96
N ALA A 129 -20.79 12.46 22.25
CA ALA A 129 -21.01 11.15 22.85
C ALA A 129 -22.50 10.79 22.97
N ASP A 130 -23.40 11.77 23.08
CA ASP A 130 -24.84 11.54 23.18
C ASP A 130 -25.43 11.15 21.83
N LEU A 131 -24.91 11.74 20.75
CA LEU A 131 -25.33 11.43 19.38
C LEU A 131 -24.52 10.30 18.72
N GLY A 132 -23.37 9.93 19.31
CA GLY A 132 -22.47 8.92 18.76
C GLY A 132 -21.82 9.34 17.43
N GLN A 133 -21.68 10.63 17.17
CA GLN A 133 -21.18 11.15 15.89
C GLN A 133 -20.47 12.50 16.04
N ARG A 134 -19.62 12.84 15.05
CA ARG A 134 -18.95 14.14 14.97
C ARG A 134 -19.80 15.15 14.21
N GLN A 135 -19.86 16.38 14.70
CA GLN A 135 -20.61 17.49 14.09
C GLN A 135 -19.67 18.63 13.72
N PRO A 136 -19.92 19.39 12.63
CA PRO A 136 -19.06 20.49 12.24
C PRO A 136 -19.05 21.58 13.31
N SER A 137 -17.86 22.01 13.72
CA SER A 137 -17.67 23.14 14.62
C SER A 137 -17.72 24.48 13.87
N GLU A 138 -17.67 25.59 14.61
CA GLU A 138 -17.51 26.92 14.02
C GLU A 138 -16.25 27.03 13.14
N ALA A 139 -15.16 26.36 13.53
CA ALA A 139 -13.92 26.33 12.74
C ALA A 139 -14.13 25.61 11.41
N ALA A 140 -14.84 24.48 11.40
CA ALA A 140 -15.17 23.79 10.15
C ALA A 140 -16.03 24.67 9.23
N LEU A 141 -17.09 25.30 9.76
CA LEU A 141 -17.94 26.20 8.98
C LEU A 141 -17.15 27.37 8.39
N TYR A 142 -16.26 27.97 9.18
CA TYR A 142 -15.36 29.02 8.72
C TYR A 142 -14.50 28.58 7.53
N TYR A 143 -13.85 27.40 7.62
CA TYR A 143 -13.00 26.90 6.55
C TYR A 143 -13.79 26.48 5.30
N GLN A 144 -14.99 25.92 5.46
CA GLN A 144 -15.88 25.58 4.35
C GLN A 144 -16.35 26.81 3.55
N ASP A 145 -16.53 27.93 4.24
CA ASP A 145 -16.89 29.21 3.63
C ASP A 145 -15.66 29.91 3.01
N LEU A 146 -14.49 29.81 3.67
CA LEU A 146 -13.21 30.38 3.22
C LEU A 146 -12.70 29.69 1.95
N PHE A 147 -12.64 28.36 1.94
CA PHE A 147 -12.10 27.59 0.83
C PHE A 147 -13.11 27.50 -0.30
N ARG A 148 -12.78 28.14 -1.42
CA ARG A 148 -13.58 28.02 -2.64
C ARG A 148 -13.46 26.64 -3.27
N GLU A 149 -12.27 26.05 -3.18
CA GLU A 149 -11.94 24.73 -3.68
C GLU A 149 -10.85 24.12 -2.79
N VAL A 150 -10.92 22.80 -2.57
CA VAL A 150 -9.94 22.02 -1.83
C VAL A 150 -9.34 21.02 -2.81
N LEU A 151 -8.04 21.14 -3.07
CA LEU A 151 -7.32 20.29 -4.01
C LEU A 151 -6.44 19.31 -3.23
N VAL A 152 -6.58 18.02 -3.54
CA VAL A 152 -5.82 16.95 -2.92
C VAL A 152 -5.13 16.14 -4.00
N ASP A 153 -3.80 16.07 -3.92
CA ASP A 153 -2.98 15.20 -4.75
C ASP A 153 -2.66 13.91 -3.98
N GLU A 154 -2.29 12.85 -4.69
CA GLU A 154 -2.01 11.52 -4.13
C GLU A 154 -3.12 11.00 -3.19
N TYR A 155 -4.39 11.18 -3.59
CA TYR A 155 -5.54 10.80 -2.75
C TYR A 155 -5.59 9.31 -2.42
N GLN A 156 -4.89 8.44 -3.17
CA GLN A 156 -4.79 7.01 -2.85
C GLN A 156 -3.98 6.70 -1.58
N ASP A 157 -3.20 7.66 -1.07
CA ASP A 157 -2.32 7.48 0.08
C ASP A 157 -2.88 8.07 1.38
N ILE A 158 -4.14 8.55 1.36
CA ILE A 158 -4.78 9.10 2.54
C ILE A 158 -5.31 8.01 3.47
N ASN A 159 -5.41 8.33 4.76
CA ASN A 159 -6.07 7.49 5.75
C ASN A 159 -7.49 8.01 6.09
N ASP A 160 -8.24 7.24 6.89
CA ASP A 160 -9.60 7.59 7.32
C ASP A 160 -9.69 8.93 8.07
N ILE A 161 -8.69 9.26 8.90
CA ILE A 161 -8.68 10.50 9.68
C ILE A 161 -8.54 11.70 8.74
N GLN A 162 -7.59 11.64 7.80
CA GLN A 162 -7.37 12.66 6.78
C GLN A 162 -8.58 12.83 5.87
N ALA A 163 -9.18 11.73 5.41
CA ALA A 163 -10.42 11.77 4.63
C ALA A 163 -11.56 12.43 5.42
N THR A 164 -11.66 12.13 6.72
CA THR A 164 -12.65 12.75 7.60
C THR A 164 -12.38 14.26 7.75
N ILE A 165 -11.13 14.66 8.00
CA ILE A 165 -10.72 16.07 8.06
C ILE A 165 -11.09 16.80 6.77
N LEU A 166 -10.75 16.23 5.61
CA LEU A 166 -11.08 16.77 4.29
C LEU A 166 -12.59 16.92 4.10
N SER A 167 -13.40 15.98 4.60
CA SER A 167 -14.86 16.07 4.54
C SER A 167 -15.44 17.21 5.39
N PHE A 168 -14.73 17.63 6.45
CA PHE A 168 -15.10 18.77 7.29
C PHE A 168 -14.48 20.10 6.85
N LEU A 169 -13.36 20.10 6.13
CA LEU A 169 -12.77 21.29 5.52
C LEU A 169 -13.41 21.66 4.18
N SER A 170 -13.84 20.66 3.42
CA SER A 170 -14.57 20.84 2.17
C SER A 170 -16.08 20.93 2.41
N ARG A 171 -16.82 21.24 1.36
CA ARG A 171 -18.28 21.35 1.36
C ARG A 171 -18.99 19.99 1.21
N GLU A 172 -18.27 18.88 1.32
CA GLU A 172 -18.83 17.53 1.17
C GLU A 172 -19.98 17.26 2.16
N ARG A 173 -19.90 17.82 3.37
CA ARG A 173 -20.93 17.71 4.40
C ARG A 173 -21.98 18.83 4.38
N ARG A 174 -21.90 19.77 3.42
CA ARG A 174 -22.82 20.91 3.29
C ARG A 174 -23.87 20.62 2.24
N GLN A 175 -25.11 20.45 2.65
CA GLN A 175 -26.23 20.20 1.74
C GLN A 175 -26.72 21.48 1.03
N ASP A 176 -26.39 22.65 1.58
CA ASP A 176 -26.78 23.96 1.08
C ASP A 176 -25.82 24.51 0.01
N LEU A 177 -24.66 23.88 -0.20
CA LEU A 177 -23.63 24.32 -1.14
C LEU A 177 -23.26 23.19 -2.10
N SER A 178 -22.74 23.57 -3.27
CA SER A 178 -22.10 22.61 -4.16
C SER A 178 -20.76 22.13 -3.58
N GLY A 179 -20.46 20.85 -3.80
CA GLY A 179 -19.16 20.27 -3.46
C GLY A 179 -18.00 21.02 -4.13
N ASN A 180 -16.86 21.05 -3.44
CA ASN A 180 -15.67 21.80 -3.86
C ASN A 180 -14.36 21.02 -3.63
N LEU A 181 -14.46 19.69 -3.50
CA LEU A 181 -13.31 18.81 -3.35
C LEU A 181 -12.87 18.32 -4.73
N PHE A 182 -11.64 18.66 -5.11
CA PHE A 182 -10.97 18.14 -6.28
C PHE A 182 -9.84 17.21 -5.82
N MET A 183 -9.84 15.98 -6.30
CA MET A 183 -8.88 14.96 -5.89
C MET A 183 -8.27 14.27 -7.10
N VAL A 184 -6.96 14.07 -7.03
CA VAL A 184 -6.16 13.37 -8.04
C VAL A 184 -5.42 12.23 -7.35
N GLY A 185 -5.32 11.10 -8.03
CA GLY A 185 -4.60 9.95 -7.52
C GLY A 185 -4.73 8.75 -8.44
N ASP A 186 -3.99 7.70 -8.10
CA ASP A 186 -4.00 6.43 -8.81
C ASP A 186 -3.87 5.28 -7.81
N VAL A 187 -4.94 4.49 -7.65
CA VAL A 187 -4.97 3.33 -6.74
C VAL A 187 -3.83 2.36 -7.01
N LYS A 188 -3.41 2.21 -8.28
CA LYS A 188 -2.31 1.32 -8.67
C LYS A 188 -0.95 1.74 -8.09
N GLN A 189 -0.86 2.96 -7.58
CA GLN A 189 0.34 3.57 -7.00
C GLN A 189 0.27 3.68 -5.47
N SER A 190 -0.79 3.17 -4.83
CA SER A 190 -0.87 3.16 -3.37
C SER A 190 0.13 2.15 -2.79
N ILE A 191 1.19 2.68 -2.16
CA ILE A 191 2.29 1.89 -1.60
C ILE A 191 2.53 2.17 -0.11
N TYR A 192 1.71 3.04 0.49
CA TYR A 192 1.84 3.48 1.88
C TYR A 192 0.91 2.74 2.86
N GLY A 193 0.51 1.50 2.55
CA GLY A 193 -0.32 0.68 3.45
C GLY A 193 0.27 0.48 4.86
N PHE A 194 1.60 0.46 4.98
CA PHE A 194 2.29 0.42 6.29
C PHE A 194 2.10 1.69 7.15
N ARG A 195 1.59 2.78 6.56
CA ARG A 195 1.19 4.02 7.25
C ARG A 195 -0.33 4.11 7.42
N MET A 196 -1.06 3.00 7.23
CA MET A 196 -2.52 2.95 7.28
C MET A 196 -3.20 3.80 6.19
N ALA A 197 -2.55 3.98 5.03
CA ALA A 197 -3.24 4.49 3.85
C ALA A 197 -4.35 3.50 3.46
N GLU A 198 -5.51 4.02 3.06
CA GLU A 198 -6.71 3.23 2.80
C GLU A 198 -7.17 3.43 1.33
N PRO A 199 -6.60 2.67 0.37
CA PRO A 199 -6.94 2.80 -1.06
C PRO A 199 -8.42 2.54 -1.35
N SER A 200 -9.10 1.77 -0.48
CA SER A 200 -10.53 1.49 -0.61
C SER A 200 -11.39 2.75 -0.56
N LEU A 201 -10.95 3.82 0.12
CA LEU A 201 -11.63 5.12 0.12
C LEU A 201 -11.63 5.74 -1.28
N PHE A 202 -10.51 5.67 -1.99
CA PHE A 202 -10.41 6.14 -3.37
C PHE A 202 -11.28 5.28 -4.28
N LEU A 203 -11.19 3.95 -4.17
CA LEU A 203 -11.97 3.01 -4.99
C LEU A 203 -13.48 3.20 -4.81
N ALA A 204 -13.95 3.42 -3.58
CA ALA A 204 -15.35 3.67 -3.30
C ALA A 204 -15.86 4.95 -3.99
N LYS A 205 -15.08 6.04 -3.93
CA LYS A 205 -15.43 7.29 -4.65
C LYS A 205 -15.35 7.11 -6.17
N TYR A 206 -14.33 6.41 -6.67
CA TYR A 206 -14.18 6.09 -8.10
C TYR A 206 -15.40 5.35 -8.63
N GLN A 207 -15.83 4.27 -7.96
CA GLN A 207 -17.01 3.48 -8.34
C GLN A 207 -18.29 4.33 -8.27
N ALA A 208 -18.48 5.10 -7.21
CA ALA A 208 -19.62 5.99 -7.08
C ALA A 208 -19.70 7.02 -8.23
N TYR A 209 -18.57 7.63 -8.59
CA TYR A 209 -18.52 8.65 -9.63
C TYR A 209 -18.65 8.06 -11.04
N GLN A 210 -18.14 6.85 -11.26
CA GLN A 210 -18.35 6.10 -12.49
C GLN A 210 -19.84 5.79 -12.73
N GLU A 211 -20.60 5.54 -11.65
CA GLU A 211 -22.05 5.39 -11.67
C GLU A 211 -22.81 6.74 -11.71
N GLY A 212 -22.10 7.87 -11.78
CA GLY A 212 -22.69 9.21 -11.81
C GLY A 212 -23.27 9.69 -10.47
N LYS A 213 -22.82 9.11 -9.34
CA LYS A 213 -23.32 9.43 -7.99
C LYS A 213 -22.37 10.40 -7.28
N GLY A 214 -22.84 11.60 -6.97
CA GLY A 214 -22.18 12.51 -6.04
C GLY A 214 -20.97 13.31 -6.57
N GLY A 215 -20.39 12.94 -7.71
CA GLY A 215 -19.22 13.63 -8.27
C GLY A 215 -19.03 13.38 -9.77
N HIS A 216 -17.95 13.95 -10.31
CA HIS A 216 -17.54 13.76 -11.70
C HIS A 216 -16.20 13.03 -11.74
N LEU A 217 -16.16 11.92 -12.47
CA LEU A 217 -14.93 11.17 -12.72
C LEU A 217 -14.26 11.66 -14.00
N ILE A 218 -12.97 11.95 -13.93
CA ILE A 218 -12.12 12.24 -15.09
C ILE A 218 -11.00 11.20 -15.10
N VAL A 219 -10.88 10.45 -16.19
CA VAL A 219 -9.82 9.45 -16.38
C VAL A 219 -8.80 9.99 -17.36
N LEU A 220 -7.53 9.98 -16.95
CA LEU A 220 -6.38 10.34 -17.78
C LEU A 220 -5.62 9.06 -18.13
N ASP A 221 -5.74 8.59 -19.37
CA ASP A 221 -5.17 7.31 -19.83
C ASP A 221 -3.88 7.49 -20.64
N ALA A 222 -3.63 8.69 -21.17
CA ALA A 222 -2.45 9.03 -21.94
C ALA A 222 -1.23 9.31 -21.05
N ASN A 223 -0.19 8.50 -21.18
CA ASN A 223 1.10 8.67 -20.52
C ASN A 223 2.03 9.55 -21.36
N TYR A 224 2.46 10.66 -20.79
CA TYR A 224 3.39 11.61 -21.44
C TYR A 224 4.83 11.50 -20.91
N ARG A 225 5.08 10.59 -19.97
CA ARG A 225 6.35 10.48 -19.24
C ARG A 225 7.33 9.57 -19.96
N SER A 226 6.89 8.38 -20.35
CA SER A 226 7.75 7.26 -20.75
C SER A 226 7.52 6.82 -22.19
N ARG A 227 8.50 6.09 -22.74
CA ARG A 227 8.44 5.52 -24.09
C ARG A 227 7.52 4.30 -24.14
N ASP A 228 7.00 3.97 -25.32
CA ASP A 228 6.01 2.90 -25.53
C ASP A 228 6.49 1.52 -25.04
N GLU A 229 7.80 1.24 -25.13
CA GLU A 229 8.42 -0.01 -24.67
C GLU A 229 8.17 -0.26 -23.16
N ILE A 230 8.31 0.79 -22.34
CA ILE A 230 8.04 0.75 -20.88
C ILE A 230 6.55 0.50 -20.60
N LEU A 231 5.68 1.17 -21.36
CA LEU A 231 4.22 1.08 -21.22
C LEU A 231 3.75 -0.33 -21.58
N GLN A 232 4.21 -0.87 -22.71
CA GLN A 232 3.88 -2.22 -23.16
C GLN A 232 4.34 -3.28 -22.17
N PHE A 233 5.57 -3.17 -21.67
CA PHE A 233 6.09 -4.11 -20.67
C PHE A 233 5.29 -4.06 -19.36
N THR A 234 5.01 -2.85 -18.87
CA THR A 234 4.22 -2.64 -17.65
C THR A 234 2.81 -3.21 -17.81
N ASN A 235 2.14 -2.90 -18.93
CA ASN A 235 0.83 -3.46 -19.26
C ASN A 235 0.88 -5.00 -19.33
N PHE A 236 1.91 -5.57 -19.96
CA PHE A 236 2.07 -7.02 -20.10
C PHE A 236 2.16 -7.73 -18.75
N VAL A 237 2.92 -7.17 -17.81
CA VAL A 237 3.10 -7.70 -16.45
C VAL A 237 1.80 -7.56 -15.66
N PHE A 238 1.25 -6.36 -15.54
CA PHE A 238 0.12 -6.11 -14.62
C PHE A 238 -1.21 -6.68 -15.12
N GLN A 239 -1.41 -6.87 -16.42
CA GLN A 239 -2.57 -7.62 -16.93
C GLN A 239 -2.61 -9.08 -16.45
N ARG A 240 -1.47 -9.64 -16.01
CA ARG A 240 -1.37 -11.03 -15.52
C ARG A 240 -1.31 -11.14 -14.00
N LEU A 241 -0.86 -10.09 -13.33
CA LEU A 241 -0.61 -10.11 -11.88
C LEU A 241 -1.65 -9.34 -11.06
N MET A 242 -2.23 -8.25 -11.60
CA MET A 242 -3.09 -7.35 -10.85
C MET A 242 -4.57 -7.67 -11.11
N ASP A 243 -5.14 -8.43 -10.19
CA ASP A 243 -6.56 -8.73 -10.08
C ASP A 243 -7.11 -8.29 -8.70
N PRO A 244 -8.44 -8.30 -8.48
CA PRO A 244 -9.01 -7.90 -7.19
C PRO A 244 -8.55 -8.72 -5.97
N GLY A 245 -8.01 -9.92 -6.17
CA GLY A 245 -7.51 -10.78 -5.09
C GLY A 245 -6.08 -10.46 -4.66
N PHE A 246 -5.23 -10.05 -5.60
CA PHE A 246 -3.82 -9.71 -5.31
C PHE A 246 -3.56 -8.21 -5.24
N GLY A 247 -4.19 -7.41 -6.10
CA GLY A 247 -3.94 -5.98 -6.25
C GLY A 247 -5.16 -5.08 -5.99
N GLU A 248 -6.20 -5.61 -5.34
CA GLU A 248 -7.43 -4.91 -4.92
C GLU A 248 -8.29 -4.28 -6.04
N MET A 249 -7.79 -4.28 -7.28
CA MET A 249 -8.49 -3.81 -8.47
C MET A 249 -8.11 -4.64 -9.70
N GLN A 250 -9.01 -4.66 -10.69
CA GLN A 250 -8.75 -5.30 -11.97
C GLN A 250 -7.92 -4.39 -12.87
N TYR A 251 -6.78 -4.88 -13.37
CA TYR A 251 -6.03 -4.19 -14.42
C TYR A 251 -6.61 -4.54 -15.80
N GLY A 252 -7.46 -3.67 -16.34
CA GLY A 252 -8.15 -3.85 -17.63
C GLY A 252 -7.68 -2.88 -18.72
N ALA A 253 -8.48 -2.79 -19.80
CA ALA A 253 -8.21 -1.89 -20.93
C ALA A 253 -8.43 -0.41 -20.60
N MET A 254 -9.18 -0.10 -19.53
CA MET A 254 -9.37 1.27 -19.07
C MET A 254 -8.18 1.73 -18.21
N GLU A 255 -7.57 0.80 -17.46
CA GLU A 255 -6.47 1.03 -16.53
C GLU A 255 -5.09 0.91 -17.20
N SER A 256 -5.03 0.27 -18.37
CA SER A 256 -3.80 0.11 -19.14
C SER A 256 -3.21 1.45 -19.57
N LEU A 257 -1.89 1.57 -19.47
CA LEU A 257 -1.16 2.76 -19.91
C LEU A 257 -1.23 2.90 -21.42
N LYS A 258 -1.54 4.11 -21.91
CA LYS A 258 -1.58 4.43 -23.35
C LYS A 258 -0.51 5.46 -23.69
N THR A 259 0.09 5.34 -24.86
CA THR A 259 1.12 6.29 -25.30
C THR A 259 0.49 7.65 -25.62
N GLY A 260 0.88 8.65 -24.84
CA GLY A 260 0.54 10.06 -25.07
C GLY A 260 1.70 10.88 -25.62
N ASN A 261 2.95 10.54 -25.26
CA ASN A 261 4.12 11.25 -25.77
C ASN A 261 4.69 10.61 -27.05
N HIS A 262 4.57 11.33 -28.17
CA HIS A 262 5.13 10.95 -29.46
C HIS A 262 6.42 11.72 -29.83
N SER A 263 7.01 12.47 -28.88
CA SER A 263 8.19 13.30 -29.13
C SER A 263 9.51 12.54 -29.08
N PHE A 264 9.51 11.28 -28.64
CA PHE A 264 10.74 10.51 -28.45
C PHE A 264 11.44 10.22 -29.77
N LEU A 265 12.76 10.32 -29.76
CA LEU A 265 13.64 10.01 -30.89
C LEU A 265 14.71 9.00 -30.43
N PRO A 266 14.93 7.89 -31.15
CA PRO A 266 14.11 7.39 -32.27
C PRO A 266 12.67 7.11 -31.80
N ALA A 267 11.73 7.12 -32.74
CA ALA A 267 10.32 6.88 -32.44
C ALA A 267 10.14 5.45 -31.90
N PRO A 268 9.43 5.25 -30.78
CA PRO A 268 9.11 3.92 -30.27
C PRO A 268 8.26 3.09 -31.25
N PRO A 269 8.37 1.75 -31.27
CA PRO A 269 9.35 0.97 -30.52
C PRO A 269 10.73 0.98 -31.21
N ASP A 270 11.78 1.02 -30.41
CA ASP A 270 13.16 0.86 -30.87
C ASP A 270 13.88 -0.20 -30.01
N PRO A 271 14.48 -1.25 -30.62
CA PRO A 271 15.15 -2.33 -29.90
C PRO A 271 16.27 -1.86 -28.96
N GLU A 272 16.84 -0.69 -29.19
CA GLU A 272 17.85 -0.10 -28.30
C GLU A 272 17.29 0.28 -26.91
N PHE A 273 15.97 0.39 -26.78
CA PHE A 273 15.26 0.74 -25.54
C PHE A 273 14.39 -0.40 -25.01
N ASP A 274 14.61 -1.63 -25.48
CA ASP A 274 13.93 -2.82 -24.97
C ASP A 274 14.24 -3.04 -23.49
N ILE A 275 13.31 -3.69 -22.78
CA ILE A 275 13.49 -4.03 -21.37
C ILE A 275 14.45 -5.22 -21.25
N GLU A 276 15.55 -5.00 -20.53
CA GLU A 276 16.59 -6.00 -20.32
C GLU A 276 16.45 -6.65 -18.93
N PHE A 277 16.64 -7.97 -18.91
CA PHE A 277 16.74 -8.75 -17.68
C PHE A 277 18.17 -9.27 -17.54
N LEU A 278 18.91 -8.72 -16.59
CA LEU A 278 20.26 -9.15 -16.29
C LEU A 278 20.20 -10.25 -15.23
N LEU A 279 20.41 -11.50 -15.66
CA LEU A 279 20.41 -12.67 -14.78
C LEU A 279 21.85 -13.04 -14.46
N TYR A 280 22.13 -13.27 -13.18
CA TYR A 280 23.37 -13.89 -12.73
C TYR A 280 23.04 -15.24 -12.09
N GLU A 281 23.92 -16.21 -12.30
CA GLU A 281 23.81 -17.54 -11.69
C GLU A 281 24.84 -17.63 -10.58
N SER A 282 24.39 -17.92 -9.35
CA SER A 282 25.31 -18.21 -8.26
C SER A 282 25.83 -19.63 -8.42
N SER A 283 27.15 -19.79 -8.53
CA SER A 283 27.82 -21.09 -8.61
C SER A 283 27.81 -21.89 -7.29
N ALA A 284 26.94 -21.52 -6.33
CA ALA A 284 26.85 -22.13 -5.00
C ALA A 284 25.86 -23.32 -4.94
N ALA A 285 25.24 -23.70 -6.05
CA ALA A 285 24.22 -24.76 -6.09
C ALA A 285 24.77 -26.15 -6.44
N ASP A 286 26.09 -26.31 -6.66
CA ASP A 286 26.67 -27.57 -7.18
C ASP A 286 27.64 -28.28 -6.21
N GLU A 287 27.55 -27.99 -4.90
CA GLU A 287 28.09 -28.87 -3.86
C GLU A 287 26.96 -29.30 -2.93
N GLY A 288 26.69 -30.60 -2.93
CA GLY A 288 25.47 -31.22 -2.40
C GLY A 288 25.23 -31.05 -0.90
N GLU A 289 23.99 -31.39 -0.51
CA GLU A 289 23.54 -31.73 0.84
C GLU A 289 24.53 -31.37 1.98
N LEU A 290 24.58 -30.10 2.33
CA LEU A 290 25.16 -29.69 3.62
C LEU A 290 24.01 -29.54 4.61
N GLU A 291 23.84 -30.60 5.38
CA GLU A 291 23.11 -30.63 6.65
C GLU A 291 23.53 -29.44 7.54
N ASP A 292 22.54 -28.71 8.06
CA ASP A 292 22.55 -27.89 9.28
C ASP A 292 23.94 -27.41 9.76
N GLN A 293 24.57 -26.52 8.99
CA GLN A 293 25.52 -25.57 9.53
C GLN A 293 24.96 -24.18 9.29
N ASP A 294 24.88 -23.40 10.36
CA ASP A 294 24.57 -21.97 10.38
C ASP A 294 25.50 -21.21 9.42
N LEU A 295 25.22 -21.27 8.12
CA LEU A 295 25.76 -20.37 7.13
C LEU A 295 25.20 -19.00 7.50
N ASP A 296 26.07 -18.11 8.00
CA ASP A 296 25.77 -16.71 8.23
C ASP A 296 24.98 -16.15 7.04
N LEU A 297 23.66 -16.03 7.20
CA LEU A 297 22.74 -15.52 6.18
C LEU A 297 23.22 -14.17 5.62
N ASP A 298 23.94 -13.38 6.43
CA ASP A 298 24.55 -12.12 6.05
C ASP A 298 25.61 -12.25 4.95
N GLN A 299 26.54 -13.22 5.03
CA GLN A 299 27.64 -13.32 4.06
C GLN A 299 27.15 -13.76 2.66
N GLY A 300 26.12 -14.61 2.61
CA GLY A 300 25.49 -15.01 1.35
C GLY A 300 24.72 -13.88 0.68
N VAL A 301 24.05 -13.03 1.45
CA VAL A 301 23.30 -11.86 0.96
C VAL A 301 24.24 -10.76 0.48
N GLU A 302 25.34 -10.50 1.18
CA GLU A 302 26.36 -9.52 0.76
C GLU A 302 26.97 -9.89 -0.59
N THR A 303 27.34 -11.16 -0.78
CA THR A 303 27.96 -11.64 -2.03
C THR A 303 26.99 -11.54 -3.23
N SER A 304 25.71 -11.84 -3.00
CA SER A 304 24.63 -11.68 -3.98
C SER A 304 24.47 -10.22 -4.41
N LEU A 305 24.39 -9.31 -3.44
CA LEU A 305 24.20 -7.88 -3.69
C LEU A 305 25.39 -7.26 -4.41
N GLU A 306 26.62 -7.66 -4.06
CA GLU A 306 27.82 -7.23 -4.79
C GLU A 306 27.82 -7.71 -6.24
N ALA A 307 27.43 -8.96 -6.49
CA ALA A 307 27.34 -9.50 -7.85
C ALA A 307 26.33 -8.71 -8.71
N GLU A 308 25.15 -8.40 -8.17
CA GLU A 308 24.16 -7.54 -8.81
C GLU A 308 24.72 -6.14 -9.08
N ALA A 309 25.39 -5.53 -8.09
CA ALA A 309 26.00 -4.22 -8.22
C ALA A 309 27.08 -4.19 -9.32
N TRP A 310 27.88 -5.25 -9.46
CA TRP A 310 28.86 -5.38 -10.54
C TRP A 310 28.20 -5.47 -11.91
N LEU A 311 27.11 -6.23 -12.02
CA LEU A 311 26.36 -6.40 -13.26
C LEU A 311 25.76 -5.05 -13.71
N ILE A 312 25.03 -4.38 -12.81
CA ILE A 312 24.43 -3.06 -13.05
C ILE A 312 25.50 -2.01 -13.34
N GLY A 313 26.56 -1.96 -12.53
CA GLY A 313 27.61 -0.95 -12.69
C GLY A 313 28.37 -1.07 -14.01
N ARG A 314 28.70 -2.29 -14.44
CA ARG A 314 29.36 -2.52 -15.75
C ARG A 314 28.45 -2.15 -16.92
N ASP A 315 27.17 -2.48 -16.78
CA ASP A 315 26.13 -2.18 -17.76
C ASP A 315 25.97 -0.65 -17.98
N ILE A 316 25.88 0.11 -16.89
CA ILE A 316 25.84 1.58 -16.91
C ILE A 316 27.15 2.14 -17.49
N GLN A 317 28.31 1.65 -17.03
CA GLN A 317 29.61 2.12 -17.50
C GLN A 317 29.77 1.90 -19.01
N ALA A 318 29.34 0.76 -19.54
CA ALA A 318 29.39 0.45 -20.96
C ALA A 318 28.52 1.41 -21.78
N ARG A 319 27.27 1.70 -21.33
CA ARG A 319 26.37 2.66 -22.00
C ARG A 319 26.94 4.08 -22.04
N VAL A 320 27.51 4.54 -20.92
CA VAL A 320 28.13 5.86 -20.84
C VAL A 320 29.37 5.95 -21.74
N GLN A 321 30.24 4.93 -21.73
CA GLN A 321 31.43 4.89 -22.58
C GLN A 321 31.11 4.80 -24.08
N ALA A 322 30.05 4.06 -24.44
CA ALA A 322 29.56 3.97 -25.81
C ALA A 322 28.90 5.27 -26.29
N GLY A 323 28.59 6.20 -25.37
CA GLY A 323 27.87 7.43 -25.70
C GLY A 323 26.43 7.16 -26.12
N TRP A 324 25.75 6.23 -25.42
CA TRP A 324 24.35 5.88 -25.67
C TRP A 324 23.47 7.13 -25.72
N GLN A 325 22.56 7.24 -26.69
CA GLN A 325 21.82 8.47 -26.96
C GLN A 325 20.44 8.45 -26.30
N ILE A 326 20.07 9.52 -25.60
CA ILE A 326 18.73 9.73 -25.06
C ILE A 326 18.13 11.03 -25.57
N TYR A 327 16.80 11.08 -25.66
CA TYR A 327 16.08 12.28 -26.03
C TYR A 327 15.85 13.19 -24.83
N ASP A 328 16.40 14.40 -24.89
CA ASP A 328 16.21 15.43 -23.87
C ASP A 328 15.04 16.35 -24.25
N LYS A 329 13.97 16.33 -23.46
CA LYS A 329 12.75 17.11 -23.72
C LYS A 329 12.98 18.62 -23.59
N GLU A 330 13.91 19.04 -22.73
CA GLU A 330 14.20 20.46 -22.51
C GLU A 330 15.05 21.03 -23.65
N LEU A 331 16.03 20.24 -24.13
CA LEU A 331 16.86 20.62 -25.27
C LEU A 331 16.20 20.35 -26.62
N GLY A 332 15.16 19.51 -26.65
CA GLY A 332 14.44 19.13 -27.87
C GLY A 332 15.28 18.28 -28.84
N GLN A 333 16.40 17.70 -28.38
CA GLN A 333 17.36 16.96 -29.22
C GLN A 333 17.91 15.75 -28.47
N GLN A 334 18.57 14.86 -29.21
CA GLN A 334 19.31 13.75 -28.60
C GLN A 334 20.63 14.25 -28.00
N ARG A 335 21.02 13.63 -26.88
CA ARG A 335 22.33 13.81 -26.26
C ARG A 335 22.85 12.48 -25.72
N PRO A 336 24.18 12.33 -25.56
CA PRO A 336 24.73 11.18 -24.85
C PRO A 336 24.23 11.16 -23.39
N VAL A 337 24.03 9.95 -22.87
CA VAL A 337 23.74 9.71 -21.46
C VAL A 337 24.90 10.12 -20.58
N THR A 338 24.54 10.52 -19.37
CA THR A 338 25.46 10.79 -18.26
C THR A 338 25.05 9.93 -17.07
N TYR A 339 25.91 9.80 -16.05
CA TYR A 339 25.55 9.05 -14.84
C TYR A 339 24.31 9.60 -14.11
N GLN A 340 23.95 10.87 -14.32
CA GLN A 340 22.74 11.48 -13.72
C GLN A 340 21.43 10.97 -14.33
N ASP A 341 21.50 10.36 -15.52
CA ASP A 341 20.33 9.83 -16.22
C ASP A 341 19.93 8.42 -15.74
N PHE A 342 20.74 7.81 -14.88
CA PHE A 342 20.50 6.48 -14.33
C PHE A 342 19.98 6.56 -12.89
N VAL A 343 18.96 5.75 -12.59
CA VAL A 343 18.40 5.59 -11.24
C VAL A 343 18.32 4.09 -10.94
N ILE A 344 18.81 3.70 -9.76
CA ILE A 344 18.71 2.32 -9.26
C ILE A 344 17.65 2.32 -8.17
N LEU A 345 16.59 1.52 -8.36
CA LEU A 345 15.50 1.35 -7.42
C LEU A 345 15.63 0.00 -6.72
N SER A 346 15.43 -0.03 -5.41
CA SER A 346 15.37 -1.25 -4.62
C SER A 346 14.14 -1.23 -3.71
N SER A 347 13.51 -2.39 -3.53
CA SER A 347 12.34 -2.59 -2.68
C SER A 347 12.67 -2.61 -1.18
N THR A 348 13.92 -2.82 -0.81
CA THR A 348 14.35 -2.87 0.60
C THR A 348 15.49 -1.91 0.88
N ARG A 349 15.68 -1.58 2.15
CA ARG A 349 16.88 -0.86 2.61
C ARG A 349 18.05 -1.85 2.64
N HIS A 350 18.50 -2.32 1.48
CA HIS A 350 19.75 -3.08 1.40
C HIS A 350 20.90 -2.22 1.93
N PRO A 351 21.93 -2.85 2.54
CA PRO A 351 23.11 -2.13 2.98
C PRO A 351 23.69 -1.37 1.78
N PHE A 352 23.77 -0.04 1.88
CA PHE A 352 24.24 0.79 0.79
C PHE A 352 25.76 0.65 0.57
N GLN A 353 26.49 0.25 1.61
CA GLN A 353 27.95 0.20 1.60
C GLN A 353 28.55 -0.77 0.58
N PRO A 354 28.15 -2.07 0.50
CA PRO A 354 28.69 -2.99 -0.50
C PRO A 354 28.48 -2.48 -1.94
N VAL A 355 27.28 -2.01 -2.25
CA VAL A 355 26.96 -1.43 -3.57
C VAL A 355 27.84 -0.20 -3.86
N LYS A 356 27.99 0.69 -2.88
CA LYS A 356 28.82 1.89 -3.02
C LYS A 356 30.28 1.54 -3.30
N GLN A 357 30.85 0.56 -2.61
CA GLN A 357 32.24 0.13 -2.82
C GLN A 357 32.46 -0.39 -4.23
N VAL A 358 31.54 -1.19 -4.77
CA VAL A 358 31.60 -1.67 -6.16
C VAL A 358 31.56 -0.51 -7.15
N PHE A 359 30.64 0.45 -6.94
CA PHE A 359 30.52 1.63 -7.81
C PHE A 359 31.76 2.54 -7.74
N GLU A 360 32.36 2.71 -6.56
CA GLU A 360 33.63 3.43 -6.37
C GLU A 360 34.79 2.75 -7.12
N GLN A 361 34.88 1.41 -7.08
CA GLN A 361 35.87 0.66 -7.85
C GLN A 361 35.69 0.80 -9.36
N LEU A 362 34.44 0.91 -9.83
CA LEU A 362 34.10 1.18 -11.23
C LEU A 362 34.27 2.66 -11.61
N GLY A 363 34.57 3.55 -10.66
CA GLY A 363 34.69 4.99 -10.89
C GLY A 363 33.35 5.68 -11.22
N ILE A 364 32.22 5.09 -10.80
CA ILE A 364 30.88 5.61 -11.05
C ILE A 364 30.40 6.39 -9.81
N PRO A 365 29.99 7.66 -9.95
CA PRO A 365 29.45 8.42 -8.83
C PRO A 365 28.08 7.86 -8.42
N LEU A 366 27.96 7.41 -7.17
CA LEU A 366 26.72 6.90 -6.59
C LEU A 366 26.26 7.79 -5.44
N LEU A 367 25.02 8.28 -5.53
CA LEU A 367 24.35 9.07 -4.49
C LEU A 367 23.20 8.27 -3.91
N SER A 368 23.16 8.13 -2.58
CA SER A 368 21.99 7.62 -1.86
C SER A 368 21.37 8.72 -1.01
N GLN A 369 20.04 8.76 -0.98
CA GLN A 369 19.28 9.68 -0.14
C GLN A 369 19.30 9.28 1.34
N ASN A 370 19.62 8.01 1.65
CA ASN A 370 19.64 7.53 3.02
C ASN A 370 21.01 7.79 3.66
N VAL A 371 21.00 8.57 4.73
CA VAL A 371 22.18 8.76 5.59
C VAL A 371 22.27 7.56 6.53
N GLU A 372 22.79 6.44 6.04
CA GLU A 372 23.19 5.36 6.94
C GLU A 372 24.32 5.83 7.84
N ASN A 373 24.24 5.45 9.11
CA ASN A 373 25.38 5.47 10.02
C ASN A 373 26.01 6.86 10.27
N TYR A 374 25.19 7.92 10.32
CA TYR A 374 25.65 9.29 10.62
C TYR A 374 26.58 9.34 11.85
N PHE A 375 26.17 8.72 12.95
CA PHE A 375 26.96 8.67 14.19
C PHE A 375 28.16 7.71 14.17
N GLN A 376 28.26 6.82 13.18
CA GLN A 376 29.41 5.92 13.06
C GLN A 376 30.55 6.55 12.25
N ARG A 377 30.27 7.63 11.51
CA ARG A 377 31.29 8.38 10.75
C ARG A 377 32.40 8.86 11.68
N GLN A 378 33.64 8.67 11.28
CA GLN A 378 34.81 8.94 12.11
C GLN A 378 34.87 10.39 12.58
N GLU A 379 34.50 11.33 11.71
CA GLU A 379 34.46 12.76 11.99
C GLU A 379 33.40 13.09 13.05
N ILE A 380 32.22 12.47 12.94
CA ILE A 380 31.13 12.66 13.90
C ILE A 380 31.50 12.05 15.25
N ARG A 381 32.07 10.84 15.27
CA ARG A 381 32.56 10.19 16.50
C ARG A 381 33.62 11.03 17.19
N LEU A 382 34.57 11.58 16.43
CA LEU A 382 35.62 12.45 16.97
C LEU A 382 35.03 13.73 17.58
N MET A 383 34.09 14.38 16.88
CA MET A 383 33.41 15.58 17.39
C MET A 383 32.59 15.28 18.65
N LEU A 384 31.88 14.15 18.70
CA LEU A 384 31.13 13.74 19.89
C LEU A 384 32.06 13.40 21.05
N ALA A 385 33.17 12.70 20.82
CA ALA A 385 34.15 12.40 21.84
C ALA A 385 34.75 13.69 22.44
N LEU A 386 35.03 14.69 21.60
CA LEU A 386 35.49 16.00 22.05
C LEU A 386 34.43 16.72 22.89
N LEU A 387 33.17 16.72 22.46
CA LEU A 387 32.06 17.32 23.21
C LEU A 387 31.86 16.63 24.57
N LYS A 388 31.91 15.31 24.62
CA LYS A 388 31.83 14.51 25.87
C LYS A 388 32.98 14.85 26.82
N LEU A 389 34.20 15.01 26.31
CA LEU A 389 35.36 15.41 27.12
C LEU A 389 35.22 16.84 27.68
N ILE A 390 34.66 17.76 26.91
CA ILE A 390 34.39 19.14 27.35
C ILE A 390 33.31 19.16 28.44
N ASP A 391 32.25 18.36 28.28
CA ASP A 391 31.15 18.22 29.24
C ASP A 391 31.63 17.60 30.57
N ASN A 392 32.40 16.51 30.49
CA ASN A 392 32.99 15.86 31.65
C ASN A 392 34.41 15.34 31.39
N PRO A 393 35.45 16.08 31.85
CA PRO A 393 36.84 15.72 31.67
C PRO A 393 37.30 14.43 32.37
N HIS A 394 36.50 13.87 33.29
CA HIS A 394 36.81 12.65 34.04
C HIS A 394 36.25 11.37 33.39
N GLN A 395 35.78 11.44 32.13
CA GLN A 395 35.42 10.26 31.35
C GLN A 395 36.69 9.65 30.72
N ASP A 396 37.24 8.61 31.35
CA ASP A 396 38.47 7.94 30.88
C ASP A 396 38.35 7.36 29.45
N ILE A 397 37.15 6.97 29.02
CA ILE A 397 36.85 6.63 27.61
C ILE A 397 35.40 7.05 27.29
N PRO A 398 35.18 8.09 26.47
CA PRO A 398 33.89 8.33 25.86
C PRO A 398 33.75 7.39 24.65
N LEU A 399 33.25 6.17 24.86
CA LEU A 399 32.94 5.22 23.78
C LEU A 399 31.90 5.79 22.80
#